data_AF-A0A8T5IP08-F1
#
_entry.id   AF-A0A8T5IP08-F1
#
_cell.length_a   1.000
_cell.length_b   1.000
_cell.length_c   1.000
_cell.angle_alpha   90.00
_cell.angle_beta   90.00
_cell.angle_gamma   90.00
#
_symmetry.space_group_name_H-M   'P 1'
#
loop_
_entity.id
_entity.type
_entity.pdbx_description
1 polymer ?
#
loop_
_entity_poly.entity_id
_entity_poly.type
_entity_poly.pdbx_seq_one_letter_code
_entity_poly.pdbx_strand_id
1 'polypeptide(L)' 'MARFDATMGRLFKRVFVCKKCKAKIRTDIMRVLSGKVKCRKCNAKAFRPIKSKK' A
#
# COMPACT_ATOMS: atom_id res chain seq x y z
N MET A 1 1.15 -17.07 -22.81
CA MET A 1 1.23 -15.70 -22.25
C MET A 1 1.12 -15.80 -20.74
N ALA A 2 2.24 -15.69 -20.04
CA ALA A 2 2.31 -15.95 -18.62
C ALA A 2 1.56 -14.88 -17.81
N ARG A 3 0.87 -15.31 -16.75
CA ARG A 3 -0.04 -14.54 -15.86
C ARG A 3 0.66 -13.45 -15.02
N PHE A 4 1.73 -12.85 -15.53
CA PHE A 4 2.57 -11.87 -14.82
C PHE A 4 1.78 -10.59 -14.52
N ASP A 5 0.97 -10.08 -15.46
CA ASP A 5 0.15 -8.88 -15.27
C ASP A 5 -0.85 -9.01 -14.11
N ALA A 6 -1.55 -10.14 -14.03
CA ALA A 6 -2.51 -10.40 -12.95
C ALA A 6 -1.83 -10.51 -11.58
N THR A 7 -0.56 -10.89 -11.55
CA THR A 7 0.23 -11.07 -10.32
C THR A 7 0.83 -9.74 -9.86
N MET A 8 1.36 -8.93 -10.79
CA MET A 8 1.82 -7.56 -10.56
C MET A 8 0.70 -6.66 -10.02
N GLY A 9 -0.50 -6.76 -10.62
CA GLY A 9 -1.68 -6.05 -10.13
C GLY A 9 -2.08 -6.42 -8.70
N ARG A 10 -1.86 -7.69 -8.28
CA ARG A 10 -2.15 -8.10 -6.90
C ARG A 10 -1.14 -7.57 -5.89
N LEU A 11 0.14 -7.53 -6.25
CA LEU A 11 1.22 -7.20 -5.33
C LEU A 11 1.40 -5.69 -5.12
N PHE A 12 1.16 -4.89 -6.16
CA PHE A 12 1.52 -3.46 -6.15
C PHE A 12 0.32 -2.52 -6.21
N LYS A 13 -0.81 -2.93 -6.80
CA LYS A 13 -1.97 -2.05 -6.92
C LYS A 13 -2.63 -1.83 -5.56
N ARG A 14 -2.69 -0.56 -5.15
CA ARG A 14 -3.35 -0.09 -3.90
C ARG A 14 -2.72 -0.61 -2.61
N VAL A 15 -1.50 -1.15 -2.64
CA VAL A 15 -0.81 -1.64 -1.45
C VAL A 15 0.15 -0.57 -0.92
N PHE A 16 -0.06 -0.18 0.32
CA PHE A 16 0.73 0.80 1.05
C PHE A 16 1.36 0.15 2.27
N VAL A 17 2.57 0.58 2.62
CA VAL A 17 3.32 0.14 3.80
C VAL A 17 3.41 1.30 4.77
N CYS A 18 3.09 1.08 6.04
CA CYS A 18 3.29 2.10 7.04
C CYS A 18 4.78 2.35 7.29
N LYS A 19 5.20 3.62 7.43
CA LYS A 19 6.60 3.98 7.71
C LYS A 19 7.06 3.56 9.12
N LYS A 20 6.16 3.53 10.11
CA LYS A 20 6.47 3.12 11.50
C LYS A 20 6.38 1.60 11.70
N CYS A 21 5.18 1.04 11.55
CA CYS A 21 4.86 -0.35 11.86
C CYS A 21 5.27 -1.34 10.75
N LYS A 22 5.68 -0.85 9.56
CA LYS A 22 5.89 -1.64 8.33
C LYS A 22 4.70 -2.51 7.90
N ALA A 23 3.52 -2.32 8.50
CA ALA A 23 2.31 -3.05 8.17
C ALA A 23 1.85 -2.69 6.76
N LYS A 24 1.42 -3.72 6.02
CA LYS A 24 0.83 -3.58 4.69
C LYS A 24 -0.66 -3.33 4.82
N ILE A 25 -1.17 -2.39 4.04
CA ILE A 25 -2.59 -2.04 3.95
C ILE A 25 -2.95 -1.89 2.49
N ARG A 26 -4.11 -2.45 2.13
CA ARG A 26 -4.70 -2.24 0.82
C ARG A 26 -5.78 -1.16 0.92
N THR A 27 -5.58 -0.04 0.25
CA THR A 27 -6.52 1.09 0.29
C THR A 27 -6.36 1.98 -0.94
N ASP A 28 -7.31 2.89 -1.13
CA ASP A 28 -7.24 3.85 -2.22
C ASP A 28 -6.25 4.99 -1.91
N ILE A 29 -5.53 5.46 -2.93
CA ILE A 29 -4.51 6.50 -2.76
C ILE A 29 -5.11 7.81 -2.25
N MET A 30 -6.34 8.15 -2.66
CA MET A 30 -7.04 9.35 -2.19
C MET A 30 -7.24 9.31 -0.68
N ARG A 31 -7.58 8.15 -0.12
CA ARG A 31 -7.78 8.00 1.33
C ARG A 31 -6.48 8.13 2.12
N VAL A 32 -5.35 7.69 1.54
CA VAL A 32 -4.01 7.84 2.12
C VAL A 32 -3.58 9.30 2.09
N LEU A 33 -3.72 9.98 0.93
CA LEU A 33 -3.39 11.39 0.76
C LEU A 33 -4.25 12.30 1.65
N SER A 34 -5.55 12.02 1.77
CA SER A 34 -6.44 12.73 2.70
C SER A 34 -6.19 12.41 4.17
N GLY A 35 -5.24 11.53 4.53
CA GLY A 35 -4.96 11.17 5.93
C GLY A 35 -6.11 10.49 6.68
N LYS A 36 -7.10 9.97 5.94
CA LYS A 36 -8.30 9.28 6.46
C LYS A 36 -8.00 7.83 6.83
N VAL A 37 -6.82 7.32 6.46
CA VAL A 37 -6.37 5.97 6.75
C VAL A 37 -5.37 6.00 7.91
N LYS A 38 -5.53 5.10 8.88
CA LYS A 38 -4.62 4.92 10.04
C LYS A 38 -4.02 3.49 10.00
N CYS A 39 -2.76 3.30 10.40
CA CYS A 39 -2.17 1.95 10.55
C CYS A 39 -2.94 1.23 11.64
N ARG A 40 -3.52 0.06 11.35
CA ARG A 40 -4.28 -0.75 12.33
C ARG A 40 -3.45 -1.18 13.55
N LYS A 41 -2.12 -1.14 13.47
CA LYS A 41 -1.20 -1.52 14.56
C LYS A 41 -0.66 -0.34 15.38
N CYS A 42 -0.32 0.78 14.73
CA CYS A 42 0.37 1.90 15.40
C CYS A 42 -0.33 3.24 15.26
N ASN A 43 -1.54 3.27 14.68
CA ASN A 43 -2.36 4.45 14.41
C ASN A 43 -1.70 5.56 13.57
N ALA A 44 -0.48 5.36 13.08
CA ALA A 44 0.21 6.32 12.23
C ALA A 44 -0.50 6.48 10.87
N LYS A 45 -0.54 7.72 10.38
CA LYS A 45 -1.06 8.09 9.05
C LYS A 45 0.03 8.13 7.98
N ALA A 46 1.28 7.88 8.37
CA ALA A 46 2.42 7.91 7.48
C ALA A 46 2.57 6.57 6.74
N PHE A 47 2.12 6.55 5.48
CA PHE A 47 2.27 5.40 4.59
C PHE A 47 3.21 5.72 3.43
N ARG A 48 3.81 4.68 2.84
CA ARG A 48 4.56 4.73 1.60
C ARG A 48 3.94 3.76 0.59
N PRO A 49 3.85 4.12 -0.71
CA PRO A 49 3.43 3.17 -1.73
C PRO A 49 4.49 2.08 -1.92
N ILE A 50 4.08 0.84 -2.16
CA ILE A 50 5.00 -0.18 -2.67
C ILE A 50 5.14 0.05 -4.17
N LYS A 51 6.34 0.41 -4.61
CA LYS A 51 6.70 0.39 -6.04
C LYS A 51 7.36 -0.94 -6.36
N SER A 52 7.03 -1.53 -7.50
CA SER A 52 7.88 -2.57 -8.09
C SER A 52 9.27 -1.94 -8.29
N LYS A 53 10.32 -2.62 -7.82
CA LYS A 53 11.67 -2.32 -8.31
C LYS A 53 11.63 -2.63 -9.81
N LYS A 54 11.89 -1.61 -10.62
CA LYS A 54 12.15 -1.75 -12.05
C LYS A 54 13.51 -2.41 -12.22
#